data_AF-A0A0C9T429-F1
#
_entry.id   AF-A0A0C9T429-F1
#
_cell.length_a   1.000
_cell.length_b   1.000
_cell.length_c   1.000
_cell.angle_alpha   90.00
_cell.angle_beta   90.00
_cell.angle_gamma   90.00
#
_symmetry.space_group_name_H-M   'P 1'
#
loop_
_entity.id
_entity.type
_entity.pdbx_description
1 polymer ?
#
loop_
_entity_poly.entity_id
_entity_poly.type
_entity_poly.pdbx_seq_one_letter_code
_entity_poly.pdbx_strand_id
1 'polypeptide(L)' 'MSCILYNIAIEPLGNMLRASNIKGIQVPDLAKRILVTMFADDTLVYLSERDDFRDLEKIIDLFCLASTAKFNTEKQSTYP' A
#
# COMPACT_ATOMS: atom_id res chain seq x y z
N MET A 1 9.70 17.51 5.24
CA MET A 1 9.35 17.34 3.82
C MET A 1 8.21 18.29 3.49
N SER A 2 8.20 18.94 2.34
CA SER A 2 7.00 19.64 1.86
C SER A 2 5.95 18.62 1.38
N CYS A 3 4.67 18.98 1.36
CA CYS A 3 3.57 18.06 1.01
C CYS A 3 3.76 17.42 -0.38
N ILE A 4 4.21 18.20 -1.35
CA ILE A 4 4.45 17.73 -2.73
C ILE A 4 5.61 16.73 -2.77
N LEU A 5 6.70 17.01 -2.04
CA LEU A 5 7.86 16.14 -2.03
C LEU A 5 7.56 14.80 -1.35
N TYR A 6 6.68 14.79 -0.34
CA TYR A 6 6.18 13.56 0.27
C TYR A 6 5.38 12.72 -0.75
N ASN A 7 4.44 13.33 -1.47
CA ASN A 7 3.64 12.62 -2.48
C ASN A 7 4.52 11.97 -3.56
N ILE A 8 5.59 12.64 -3.98
CA ILE A 8 6.56 12.08 -4.94
C ILE A 8 7.33 10.91 -4.31
N ALA A 9 7.75 11.03 -3.05
CA ALA A 9 8.53 10.02 -2.36
C ALA A 9 7.73 8.73 -2.06
N ILE A 10 6.42 8.83 -1.84
CA ILE A 10 5.54 7.69 -1.51
C ILE A 10 4.96 6.99 -2.74
N GLU A 11 4.88 7.65 -3.90
CA GLU A 11 4.33 7.06 -5.13
C GLU A 11 5.00 5.73 -5.58
N PRO A 12 6.33 5.51 -5.41
CA PRO A 12 6.93 4.22 -5.68
C PRO A 12 6.29 3.06 -4.90
N LEU A 13 5.90 3.27 -3.63
CA LEU A 13 5.15 2.28 -2.86
C LEU A 13 3.80 1.99 -3.50
N GLY A 14 3.07 3.04 -3.88
CA GLY A 14 1.79 2.91 -4.59
C GLY A 14 1.94 2.13 -5.91
N ASN A 15 3.03 2.36 -6.65
CA ASN A 15 3.32 1.63 -7.88
C ASN A 15 3.64 0.15 -7.60
N MET A 16 4.46 -0.16 -6.59
CA MET A 16 4.78 -1.53 -6.19
C MET A 16 3.52 -2.31 -5.79
N LEU A 17 2.63 -1.68 -5.01
CA LEU A 17 1.34 -2.27 -4.65
C LEU A 17 0.51 -2.55 -5.90
N ARG A 18 0.32 -1.56 -6.78
CA ARG A 18 -0.50 -1.75 -8.00
C ARG A 18 0.05 -2.82 -8.94
N ALA A 19 1.37 -2.96 -9.04
CA ALA A 19 2.05 -3.99 -9.82
C ALA A 19 2.08 -5.38 -9.16
N SER A 20 1.72 -5.47 -7.87
CA SER A 20 1.70 -6.74 -7.14
C SER A 20 0.54 -7.65 -7.53
N ASN A 21 0.61 -8.90 -7.06
CA ASN A 21 -0.45 -9.88 -7.27
C ASN A 21 -1.62 -9.76 -6.27
N ILE A 22 -1.56 -8.79 -5.35
CA ILE A 22 -2.62 -8.52 -4.36
C ILE A 22 -3.89 -8.08 -5.08
N LYS A 23 -4.99 -8.80 -4.86
CA LYS A 23 -6.26 -8.60 -5.56
C LYS A 23 -7.05 -7.40 -5.04
N GLY A 24 -7.01 -7.14 -3.75
CA GLY A 24 -7.81 -6.10 -3.12
C GLY A 24 -9.31 -6.28 -3.40
N ILE A 25 -10.04 -5.17 -3.56
CA ILE A 25 -11.49 -5.20 -3.76
C ILE A 25 -11.80 -5.06 -5.26
N GLN A 26 -12.37 -6.11 -5.84
CA GLN A 26 -12.93 -6.08 -7.19
C GLN A 26 -14.44 -5.77 -7.09
N VAL A 27 -14.84 -4.59 -7.54
CA VAL A 27 -16.25 -4.22 -7.61
C VAL A 27 -16.80 -4.67 -8.98
N PRO A 28 -17.96 -5.36 -9.03
CA PRO A 28 -18.65 -5.63 -10.28
C PRO A 28 -18.82 -4.33 -11.09
N ASP A 29 -18.64 -4.41 -12.41
CA ASP A 29 -18.72 -3.27 -13.34
C ASP A 29 -17.58 -2.22 -13.24
N LEU A 30 -16.62 -2.39 -12.33
CA LEU A 30 -15.43 -1.54 -12.26
C LEU A 30 -14.23 -2.23 -12.92
N ALA A 31 -13.67 -1.59 -13.95
CA ALA A 31 -12.53 -2.11 -14.70
C ALA A 31 -11.23 -2.17 -13.87
N LYS A 32 -11.13 -1.37 -12.81
CA LYS A 32 -9.96 -1.31 -11.93
C LYS A 32 -10.34 -1.83 -10.54
N ARG A 33 -9.46 -2.65 -9.97
CA ARG A 33 -9.52 -3.05 -8.56
C ARG A 33 -9.19 -1.87 -7.64
N ILE A 34 -9.83 -1.81 -6.49
CA ILE A 34 -9.50 -0.90 -5.40
C ILE A 34 -8.45 -1.60 -4.53
N LEU A 35 -7.25 -1.04 -4.46
CA LEU A 35 -6.11 -1.69 -3.82
C LEU A 35 -5.46 -0.82 -2.73
N VAL A 36 -5.19 0.44 -3.04
CA VAL A 36 -4.49 1.34 -2.11
C VAL A 36 -5.07 2.75 -2.22
N THR A 37 -5.29 3.37 -1.06
CA THR A 37 -5.61 4.78 -0.91
C THR A 37 -4.50 5.42 -0.08
N MET A 38 -3.85 6.44 -0.62
CA MET A 38 -2.78 7.17 0.04
C MET A 38 -3.22 8.62 0.23
N PHE A 39 -3.15 9.12 1.46
CA PHE A 39 -3.44 10.50 1.79
C PHE A 39 -2.38 11.01 2.76
N ALA A 40 -1.46 11.84 2.26
CA ALA A 40 -0.26 12.23 3.00
C ALA A 40 0.43 10.99 3.59
N ASP A 41 0.68 10.95 4.90
CA ASP A 41 1.32 9.83 5.60
C ASP A 41 0.40 8.62 5.86
N ASP A 42 -0.91 8.77 5.69
CA ASP A 42 -1.86 7.68 5.87
C ASP A 42 -1.96 6.84 4.60
N THR A 43 -1.66 5.55 4.73
CA THR A 43 -1.80 4.57 3.65
C THR A 43 -2.77 3.47 4.07
N LEU A 44 -3.86 3.34 3.32
CA LEU A 44 -4.83 2.26 3.47
C LEU A 44 -4.67 1.27 2.34
N VAL A 45 -4.48 0.00 2.66
CA VAL A 45 -4.40 -1.10 1.70
C VAL A 45 -5.59 -2.02 1.90
N TYR A 46 -6.29 -2.32 0.82
CA TYR A 46 -7.42 -3.23 0.81
C TYR A 46 -6.93 -4.61 0.37
N LEU A 47 -7.21 -5.63 1.17
CA LEU A 47 -6.89 -7.02 0.88
C LEU A 47 -8.20 -7.79 0.66
N SER A 48 -8.19 -8.72 -0.29
CA SER A 48 -9.23 -9.73 -0.44
C SER A 48 -9.03 -10.82 0.62
N GLU A 49 -10.08 -11.58 0.95
CA GLU A 49 -9.97 -12.81 1.74
C GLU A 49 -8.98 -13.84 1.17
N ARG A 50 -8.66 -13.74 -0.14
CA ARG A 50 -7.72 -14.61 -0.84
C ARG A 50 -6.30 -14.05 -0.90
N ASP A 51 -6.07 -12.83 -0.44
CA ASP A 51 -4.74 -12.21 -0.43
C ASP A 51 -3.99 -12.61 0.85
N ASP A 52 -2.70 -12.92 0.71
CA ASP A 52 -1.83 -13.18 1.86
C ASP A 52 -1.24 -11.85 2.35
N PHE A 53 -1.44 -11.55 3.63
CA PHE A 53 -0.87 -10.38 4.29
C PHE A 53 0.68 -10.35 4.16
N ARG A 54 1.33 -11.52 4.09
CA ARG A 54 2.78 -11.62 3.91
C ARG A 54 3.27 -11.04 2.59
N ASP A 55 2.44 -11.06 1.55
CA ASP A 55 2.81 -10.44 0.27
C ASP A 55 2.80 -8.92 0.36
N LEU A 56 1.90 -8.36 1.18
CA LEU A 56 1.91 -6.94 1.52
C LEU A 56 3.13 -6.57 2.37
N GLU A 57 3.45 -7.36 3.40
CA GLU A 57 4.63 -7.13 4.25
C GLU A 57 5.92 -7.08 3.42
N LYS A 58 6.14 -8.03 2.50
CA LYS A 58 7.32 -8.03 1.62
C LYS A 58 7.47 -6.75 0.80
N ILE A 59 6.34 -6.21 0.30
CA ILE A 59 6.33 -4.97 -0.48
C ILE A 59 6.72 -3.78 0.40
N ILE A 60 6.14 -3.71 1.60
CA ILE A 60 6.43 -2.66 2.58
C ILE A 60 7.90 -2.73 3.01
N ASP A 61 8.42 -3.92 3.30
CA ASP A 61 9.81 -4.14 3.71
C ASP A 61 10.78 -3.75 2.61
N LEU A 62 10.50 -4.13 1.36
CA LEU A 62 11.32 -3.76 0.22
C LEU A 62 11.33 -2.23 0.01
N PHE A 63 10.17 -1.59 0.13
CA PHE A 63 10.08 -0.13 0.07
C PHE A 63 10.85 0.53 1.22
N CYS A 64 10.70 0.06 2.46
CA CYS A 64 11.44 0.58 3.62
C CYS A 64 12.95 0.43 3.43
N LEU A 65 13.42 -0.72 2.95
CA LEU A 65 14.83 -0.99 2.68
C LEU A 65 15.40 -0.06 1.60
N ALA A 66 14.65 0.17 0.52
CA ALA A 66 15.11 0.99 -0.61
C ALA A 66 15.01 2.50 -0.33
N SER A 67 13.99 2.95 0.38
CA SER A 67 13.72 4.37 0.65
C SER A 67 14.30 4.88 1.96
N THR A 68 14.75 3.98 2.85
CA THR A 68 15.09 4.24 4.26
C THR A 68 13.93 4.78 5.10
N ALA A 69 12.71 4.79 4.55
CA ALA A 69 11.51 5.12 5.30
C ALA A 69 11.20 4.03 6.33
N LYS A 70 10.64 4.43 7.48
CA LYS A 70 10.22 3.50 8.52
C LYS A 70 8.70 3.49 8.58
N PHE A 71 8.09 2.36 8.21
CA PHE A 71 6.68 2.13 8.48
C PHE A 71 6.48 1.96 9.99
N ASN A 72 5.51 2.68 10.56
CA ASN A 72 5.24 2.60 11.99
C ASN A 72 4.27 1.44 12.27
N THR A 73 4.84 0.27 12.55
CA THR A 73 4.08 -0.96 12.84
C THR A 73 3.17 -0.82 14.06
N GLU A 74 3.48 0.09 15.00
CA GLU A 74 2.63 0.34 16.18
C GLU A 74 1.31 1.03 15.84
N LYS A 75 1.22 1.69 14.68
CA LYS A 75 -0.03 2.33 14.19
C LYS A 75 -0.76 1.49 13.15
N GLN A 76 -0.18 0.38 12.69
CA GLN A 76 -0.86 -0.51 11.75
C GLN A 76 -2.02 -1.22 12.45
N SER A 77 -3.23 -0.96 11.96
CA SER A 77 -4.44 -1.62 12.44
C SER A 77 -5.03 -2.43 11.28
N THR A 78 -5.14 -3.74 11.46
CA THR A 78 -5.84 -4.63 10.53
C THR A 78 -7.28 -4.76 10.99
N TYR A 79 -8.22 -4.43 10.12
CA TYR A 79 -9.65 -4.59 10.38
C TYR A 79 -10.18 -5.77 9.54
N PRO A 80 -11.04 -6.64 10.11
CA PRO A 80 -11.68 -7.73 9.39
C PRO A 80 -12.72 -7.22 8.38
#